data_AF-A0A3A4Z907-F1
#
_entry.id   AF-A0A3A4Z907-F1
#
_cell.length_a   1.000
_cell.length_b   1.000
_cell.length_c   1.000
_cell.angle_alpha   90.00
_cell.angle_beta   90.00
_cell.angle_gamma   90.00
#
_symmetry.space_group_name_H-M   'P 1'
#
loop_
_entity.id
_entity.type
_entity.pdbx_description
1 polymer ?
#
loop_
_entity_poly.entity_id
_entity_poly.type
_entity_poly.pdbx_seq_one_letter_code
_entity_poly.pdbx_strand_id
1 'polypeptide(L)'
;MWICEKCGRVFEKTNQPHSCKKVPLEQHFKGKAKAKELFDFLVEQVNRKIGKCKIVSIPCCVHLFGTYDFLAALPKKDKLEIRFALDRRLDSTRLKTCVPMSTKIFKNCIDIKLKEEIDEEFIDWVKQSYSLKKGK
;
A
#
# COMPACT_ATOMS: atom_id res chain seq x y z
N MET A 1 -7.51 18.04 5.60
CA MET A 1 -8.05 16.91 4.80
C MET A 1 -8.87 17.52 3.67
N TRP A 2 -8.53 17.25 2.42
CA TRP A 2 -9.22 17.79 1.24
C TRP A 2 -9.76 16.64 0.40
N ILE A 3 -10.99 16.76 -0.08
CA ILE A 3 -11.62 15.76 -0.96
C ILE A 3 -11.60 16.31 -2.38
N CYS A 4 -11.03 15.55 -3.31
CA CYS A 4 -11.07 15.94 -4.71
C CYS A 4 -12.49 15.78 -5.27
N GLU A 5 -13.07 16.87 -5.77
CA GLU A 5 -14.43 16.89 -6.33
C GLU A 5 -14.58 15.99 -7.58
N LYS A 6 -13.49 15.78 -8.33
CA LYS A 6 -13.52 14.96 -9.54
C LYS A 6 -13.52 13.45 -9.27
N CYS A 7 -12.78 13.00 -8.25
CA CYS A 7 -12.59 11.56 -8.03
C CYS A 7 -13.08 11.05 -6.66
N GLY A 8 -13.41 11.96 -5.73
CA GLY A 8 -13.85 11.65 -4.36
C GLY A 8 -12.75 11.13 -3.44
N ARG A 9 -11.49 11.13 -3.88
CA ARG A 9 -10.36 10.70 -3.05
C ARG A 9 -10.01 11.77 -2.04
N VAL A 10 -9.58 11.31 -0.88
CA VAL A 10 -9.13 12.14 0.23
C VAL A 10 -7.62 12.32 0.15
N PHE A 11 -7.17 13.55 0.31
CA PHE A 11 -5.77 13.93 0.38
C PHE A 11 -5.47 14.78 1.62
N GLU A 12 -4.19 14.81 2.01
CA GLU A 12 -3.72 15.62 3.13
C GLU A 12 -3.69 17.10 2.76
N LYS A 13 -3.15 17.42 1.58
CA LYS A 13 -2.97 18.79 1.08
C LYS A 13 -4.01 19.15 0.01
N THR A 14 -4.47 20.39 0.04
CA THR A 14 -5.34 20.97 -0.99
C THR A 14 -4.63 20.97 -2.34
N ASN A 15 -5.35 20.63 -3.41
CA ASN A 15 -4.82 20.59 -4.79
C ASN A 15 -3.57 19.72 -4.96
N GLN A 16 -3.38 18.70 -4.11
CA GLN A 16 -2.28 17.76 -4.25
C GLN A 16 -2.30 17.14 -5.66
N PRO A 17 -1.19 17.17 -6.44
CA PRO A 17 -1.16 16.55 -7.76
C PRO A 17 -1.50 15.06 -7.67
N HIS A 18 -2.49 14.63 -8.46
CA HIS A 18 -2.92 13.23 -8.50
C HIS A 18 -3.64 12.87 -9.80
N SER A 19 -3.70 11.58 -10.11
CA SER A 19 -4.58 11.08 -11.15
C SER A 19 -6.00 10.91 -10.61
N CYS A 20 -6.97 11.54 -11.28
CA CYS A 20 -8.40 11.32 -11.06
C CYS A 20 -8.93 10.07 -11.77
N LYS A 21 -8.13 9.45 -12.66
CA LYS A 21 -8.56 8.26 -13.41
C LYS A 21 -8.73 7.09 -12.45
N LYS A 22 -9.88 6.43 -12.53
CA LYS A 22 -10.16 5.16 -11.87
C LYS A 22 -10.00 4.04 -12.87
N VAL A 23 -9.42 2.93 -12.42
CA VAL A 23 -9.25 1.73 -13.22
C VAL A 23 -9.91 0.57 -12.47
N PRO A 24 -10.69 -0.29 -13.14
CA PRO A 24 -11.25 -1.48 -12.49
C PRO A 24 -10.13 -2.30 -11.83
N LEU A 25 -10.35 -2.73 -10.59
CA LEU A 25 -9.35 -3.48 -9.82
C LEU A 25 -8.81 -4.69 -10.59
N GLU A 26 -9.71 -5.46 -11.20
CA GLU A 26 -9.41 -6.66 -11.98
C GLU A 26 -8.43 -6.40 -13.14
N GLN A 27 -8.42 -5.19 -13.70
CA GLN A 27 -7.52 -4.84 -14.80
C GLN A 27 -6.04 -4.89 -14.37
N HIS A 28 -5.73 -4.62 -13.09
CA HIS A 28 -4.37 -4.73 -12.59
C HIS A 28 -3.86 -6.18 -12.58
N PHE A 29 -4.77 -7.15 -12.52
CA PHE A 29 -4.49 -8.57 -12.32
C PHE A 29 -4.65 -9.41 -13.59
N LYS A 30 -5.04 -8.82 -14.73
CA LYS A 30 -5.16 -9.53 -16.00
C LYS A 30 -3.82 -10.22 -16.36
N GLY A 31 -3.85 -11.56 -16.44
CA GLY A 31 -2.65 -12.38 -16.68
C GLY A 31 -1.68 -12.49 -15.49
N LYS A 32 -2.12 -12.16 -14.27
CA LYS A 32 -1.30 -12.12 -13.05
C LYS A 32 -2.02 -12.78 -11.87
N ALA A 33 -2.51 -14.00 -12.07
CA ALA A 33 -3.28 -14.74 -11.06
C ALA A 33 -2.58 -14.80 -9.71
N LYS A 34 -1.28 -15.11 -9.71
CA LYS A 34 -0.46 -15.17 -8.50
C LYS A 34 -0.46 -13.85 -7.70
N ALA A 35 -0.33 -12.71 -8.38
CA ALA A 35 -0.39 -11.42 -7.71
C ALA A 35 -1.79 -11.10 -7.17
N LYS A 36 -2.85 -11.61 -7.82
CA LYS A 36 -4.22 -11.50 -7.32
C LYS A 36 -4.38 -12.28 -6.03
N GLU A 37 -3.93 -13.53 -5.99
CA GLU A 37 -3.99 -14.35 -4.77
C GLU A 37 -3.22 -13.75 -3.60
N LEU A 38 -2.03 -13.21 -3.86
CA LEU A 38 -1.24 -12.51 -2.83
C LEU A 38 -1.93 -11.23 -2.37
N PHE A 39 -2.57 -10.49 -3.28
CA PHE A 39 -3.29 -9.27 -2.95
C PHE A 39 -4.55 -9.55 -2.11
N ASP A 40 -5.34 -10.54 -2.50
CA ASP A 40 -6.54 -10.95 -1.78
C ASP A 40 -6.17 -11.41 -0.37
N PHE A 41 -5.13 -12.24 -0.23
CA PHE A 41 -4.61 -12.68 1.07
C PHE A 41 -4.08 -11.51 1.92
N LEU A 42 -3.34 -10.57 1.32
CA LEU A 42 -2.88 -9.35 1.99
C LEU A 42 -4.04 -8.55 2.56
N VAL A 43 -5.09 -8.29 1.76
CA VAL A 43 -6.25 -7.52 2.18
C VAL A 43 -6.99 -8.21 3.33
N GLU A 44 -7.13 -9.54 3.26
CA GLU A 44 -7.71 -10.33 4.35
C GLU A 44 -6.91 -10.17 5.65
N GLN A 45 -5.58 -10.35 5.61
CA GLN A 45 -4.73 -10.23 6.79
C GLN A 45 -4.75 -8.81 7.38
N VAL A 46 -4.72 -7.77 6.54
CA VAL A 46 -4.82 -6.37 6.99
C VAL A 46 -6.15 -6.11 7.68
N ASN A 47 -7.27 -6.52 7.07
CA ASN A 47 -8.59 -6.31 7.66
C ASN A 47 -8.76 -7.09 8.98
N ARG A 48 -8.17 -8.27 9.10
CA ARG A 48 -8.24 -9.12 10.30
C ARG A 48 -7.35 -8.62 11.44
N LYS A 49 -6.10 -8.24 11.16
CA LYS A 49 -5.08 -7.96 12.19
C LYS A 49 -4.86 -6.47 12.48
N ILE A 50 -5.23 -5.58 11.57
CA ILE A 50 -4.91 -4.14 11.66
C ILE A 50 -6.19 -3.30 11.73
N GLY A 51 -7.09 -3.49 10.76
CA GLY A 51 -8.37 -2.79 10.68
C GLY A 51 -8.85 -2.58 9.26
N LYS A 52 -10.09 -2.07 9.13
CA LYS A 52 -10.74 -1.87 7.83
C LYS A 52 -9.97 -0.88 6.97
N CYS A 53 -9.72 -1.26 5.72
CA CYS A 53 -9.20 -0.37 4.69
C CYS A 53 -10.12 -0.33 3.47
N LYS A 54 -10.09 0.79 2.75
CA LYS A 54 -10.73 0.95 1.45
C LYS A 54 -9.71 0.65 0.36
N ILE A 55 -10.14 -0.02 -0.71
CA ILE A 55 -9.29 -0.25 -1.88
C ILE A 55 -9.47 0.92 -2.85
N VAL A 56 -8.37 1.54 -3.26
CA VAL A 56 -8.35 2.64 -4.22
C VAL A 56 -7.52 2.23 -5.43
N SER A 57 -8.20 1.90 -6.52
CA SER A 57 -7.56 1.44 -7.77
C SER A 57 -7.36 2.60 -8.76
N ILE A 58 -6.10 2.86 -9.10
CA ILE A 58 -5.68 3.91 -10.04
C ILE A 58 -4.68 3.35 -11.06
N PRO A 59 -4.48 4.00 -12.23
CA PRO A 59 -3.71 3.40 -13.33
C PRO A 59 -2.34 2.82 -12.97
N CYS A 60 -1.62 3.41 -12.01
CA CYS A 60 -0.28 2.95 -11.64
C CYS A 60 -0.27 1.80 -10.63
N CYS A 61 -1.25 1.71 -9.72
CA CYS A 61 -1.25 0.77 -8.61
C CYS A 61 -2.59 0.72 -7.86
N VAL A 62 -2.70 -0.25 -6.97
CA VAL A 62 -3.83 -0.41 -6.05
C VAL A 62 -3.40 0.05 -4.67
N HIS A 63 -4.08 1.04 -4.10
CA HIS A 63 -3.79 1.54 -2.77
C HIS A 63 -4.73 0.96 -1.72
N LEU A 64 -4.20 0.67 -0.54
CA LEU A 64 -4.98 0.44 0.66
C LEU A 64 -5.07 1.74 1.45
N PHE A 65 -6.29 2.19 1.69
CA PHE A 65 -6.60 3.48 2.29
C PHE A 65 -7.28 3.29 3.65
N GLY A 66 -6.65 3.78 4.71
CA GLY A 66 -7.18 3.83 6.08
C GLY A 66 -7.72 5.23 6.39
N THR A 67 -7.08 5.93 7.33
CA THR A 67 -7.23 7.39 7.47
C THR A 67 -6.48 8.14 6.37
N TYR A 68 -5.48 7.49 5.77
CA TYR A 68 -4.71 7.96 4.63
C TYR A 68 -4.24 6.77 3.79
N ASP A 69 -3.57 7.06 2.67
CA ASP A 69 -2.96 6.08 1.78
C ASP A 69 -1.67 5.51 2.39
N PHE A 70 -1.78 4.37 3.07
CA PHE A 70 -0.68 3.80 3.86
C PHE A 70 0.12 2.74 3.10
N LEU A 71 -0.47 2.10 2.09
CA LEU A 71 0.17 1.03 1.33
C LEU A 71 -0.24 1.09 -0.13
N ALA A 72 0.74 0.95 -1.03
CA ALA A 72 0.52 0.75 -2.46
C ALA A 72 0.96 -0.66 -2.87
N ALA A 73 0.04 -1.41 -3.48
CA ALA A 73 0.26 -2.71 -4.06
C ALA A 73 0.37 -2.60 -5.59
N LEU A 74 1.45 -3.15 -6.15
CA LEU A 74 1.77 -3.12 -7.57
C LEU A 74 1.84 -4.56 -8.11
N PRO A 75 0.72 -5.09 -8.67
CA PRO A 75 0.69 -6.44 -9.20
C PRO A 75 1.66 -6.63 -10.38
N LYS A 76 2.58 -7.57 -10.24
CA LYS A 76 3.50 -8.05 -11.31
C LYS A 76 3.11 -9.48 -11.71
N LYS A 77 3.76 -10.04 -12.73
CA LYS A 77 3.43 -11.36 -13.27
C LYS A 77 3.45 -12.46 -12.20
N ASP A 78 4.57 -12.53 -11.45
CA ASP A 78 4.84 -13.63 -10.51
C ASP A 78 4.99 -13.18 -9.05
N LYS A 79 4.69 -11.91 -8.76
CA LYS A 79 4.89 -11.27 -7.46
C LYS A 79 3.99 -10.07 -7.25
N LEU A 80 3.87 -9.65 -6.01
CA LEU A 80 3.21 -8.41 -5.61
C LEU A 80 4.27 -7.47 -5.02
N GLU A 81 4.58 -6.38 -5.72
CA GLU A 81 5.47 -5.35 -5.18
C GLU A 81 4.66 -4.48 -4.21
N ILE A 82 5.13 -4.35 -2.98
CA ILE A 82 4.48 -3.58 -1.92
C ILE A 82 5.34 -2.38 -1.58
N ARG A 83 4.71 -1.21 -1.50
CA ARG A 83 5.34 0.04 -1.08
C ARG A 83 4.59 0.62 0.10
N PHE A 84 5.31 0.96 1.15
CA PHE A 84 4.75 1.53 2.39
C PHE A 84 5.75 2.47 3.04
N ALA A 85 5.28 3.30 3.97
CA ALA A 85 6.13 4.25 4.68
C ALA A 85 6.27 3.89 6.16
N LEU A 86 7.45 4.11 6.72
CA LEU A 86 7.74 4.04 8.16
C LEU A 86 8.44 5.32 8.63
N ASP A 87 8.38 5.62 9.92
CA ASP A 87 9.11 6.73 10.58
C ASP A 87 10.53 6.37 11.05
N ARG A 88 10.99 5.19 10.67
CA ARG A 88 12.34 4.69 10.90
C ARG A 88 12.87 4.05 9.62
N ARG A 89 14.20 4.02 9.50
CA ARG A 89 14.84 3.21 8.48
C ARG A 89 14.57 1.73 8.78
N LEU A 90 14.04 1.02 7.78
CA LEU A 90 13.87 -0.42 7.90
C LEU A 90 15.20 -1.09 7.53
N ASP A 91 15.61 -2.06 8.34
CA ASP A 91 16.73 -2.95 8.06
C ASP A 91 16.17 -4.38 8.01
N SER A 92 16.15 -4.95 6.82
CA SER A 92 15.64 -6.30 6.56
C SER A 92 16.18 -6.80 5.23
N THR A 93 16.52 -8.07 5.16
CA THR A 93 16.93 -8.75 3.92
C THR A 93 15.82 -8.80 2.87
N ARG A 94 14.57 -8.56 3.28
CA ARG A 94 13.38 -8.54 2.42
C ARG A 94 13.21 -7.20 1.67
N LEU A 95 13.96 -6.17 2.08
CA LEU A 95 13.96 -4.88 1.42
C LEU A 95 14.61 -4.95 0.05
N LYS A 96 13.83 -4.56 -0.95
CA LYS A 96 14.36 -4.24 -2.28
C LYS A 96 14.92 -2.82 -2.32
N THR A 97 14.25 -1.89 -1.65
CA THR A 97 14.68 -0.48 -1.60
C THR A 97 14.12 0.20 -0.36
N CYS A 98 14.92 1.05 0.28
CA CYS A 98 14.49 1.97 1.34
C CYS A 98 15.00 3.37 0.97
N VAL A 99 14.09 4.32 0.71
CA VAL A 99 14.42 5.68 0.28
C VAL A 99 13.90 6.69 1.31
N PRO A 100 14.74 7.60 1.83
CA PRO A 100 14.25 8.67 2.69
C PRO A 100 13.34 9.61 1.89
N MET A 101 12.13 9.88 2.41
CA MET A 101 11.18 10.87 1.88
C MET A 101 11.26 12.19 2.65
N SER A 102 11.77 12.15 3.87
CA SER A 102 12.08 13.30 4.73
C SER A 102 13.11 12.87 5.78
N THR A 103 13.40 13.73 6.76
CA THR A 103 14.28 13.39 7.89
C THR A 103 13.77 12.25 8.77
N LYS A 104 12.44 12.00 8.77
CA LYS A 104 11.81 10.98 9.61
C LYS A 104 11.13 9.87 8.82
N ILE A 105 10.62 10.16 7.63
CA ILE A 105 9.82 9.18 6.86
C ILE A 105 10.66 8.49 5.79
N PHE A 106 10.60 7.16 5.78
CA PHE A 106 11.27 6.29 4.82
C PHE A 106 10.23 5.52 4.02
N LYS A 107 10.38 5.52 2.70
CA LYS A 107 9.58 4.71 1.78
C LYS A 107 10.29 3.40 1.53
N ASN A 108 9.64 2.32 1.91
CA ASN A 108 10.12 0.96 1.79
C ASN A 108 9.44 0.27 0.60
N CYS A 109 10.19 -0.58 -0.09
CA CYS A 109 9.71 -1.41 -1.18
C CYS A 109 10.16 -2.84 -0.92
N ILE A 110 9.23 -3.77 -0.96
CA ILE A 110 9.48 -5.21 -0.89
C ILE A 110 8.73 -5.93 -2.01
N ASP A 111 9.22 -7.08 -2.41
CA ASP A 111 8.55 -7.95 -3.39
C ASP A 111 8.05 -9.20 -2.66
N ILE A 112 6.74 -9.43 -2.66
CA ILE A 112 6.12 -10.63 -2.09
C ILE A 112 5.89 -11.64 -3.22
N LYS A 113 6.42 -12.85 -3.07
CA LYS A 113 6.29 -13.95 -4.02
C LYS A 113 5.46 -15.10 -3.46
N LEU A 114 5.36 -15.24 -2.14
CA LEU A 114 4.72 -16.34 -1.44
C LEU A 114 3.78 -15.81 -0.34
N LYS A 115 2.75 -16.59 0.03
CA LYS A 115 1.77 -16.15 1.05
C LYS A 115 2.40 -16.14 2.45
N GLU A 116 3.36 -17.03 2.66
CA GLU A 116 4.16 -17.19 3.87
C GLU A 116 5.00 -15.95 4.17
N GLU A 117 5.35 -15.16 3.15
CA GLU A 117 5.99 -13.86 3.35
C GLU A 117 5.00 -12.81 3.89
N ILE A 118 3.69 -13.05 3.89
CA ILE A 118 2.73 -12.19 4.60
C ILE A 118 2.61 -12.74 6.04
N ASP A 119 3.74 -12.70 6.73
CA ASP A 119 3.96 -13.15 8.10
C ASP A 119 3.70 -12.04 9.13
N GLU A 120 3.89 -12.35 10.40
CA GLU A 120 3.66 -11.40 11.49
C GLU A 120 4.61 -10.21 11.45
N GLU A 121 5.87 -10.42 11.04
CA GLU A 121 6.85 -9.36 10.85
C GLU A 121 6.36 -8.34 9.81
N PHE A 122 5.99 -8.81 8.62
CA PHE A 122 5.50 -7.93 7.57
C PHE A 122 4.21 -7.23 7.98
N ILE A 123 3.27 -7.94 8.62
CA ILE A 123 2.02 -7.35 9.09
C ILE A 123 2.28 -6.27 10.15
N ASP A 124 3.27 -6.43 11.02
CA ASP A 124 3.66 -5.39 11.98
C ASP A 124 4.17 -4.12 11.26
N TRP A 125 4.97 -4.27 10.20
CA TRP A 125 5.38 -3.11 9.40
C TRP A 125 4.19 -2.42 8.73
N VAL A 126 3.25 -3.18 8.19
CA VAL A 126 2.02 -2.62 7.60
C VAL A 126 1.17 -1.93 8.68
N LYS A 127 1.13 -2.46 9.91
CA LYS A 127 0.42 -1.86 11.05
C LYS A 127 1.06 -0.55 11.51
N GLN A 128 2.39 -0.50 11.56
CA GLN A 128 3.14 0.73 11.82
C GLN A 128 2.81 1.77 10.74
N SER A 129 2.83 1.36 9.46
CA SER A 129 2.43 2.23 8.36
C SER A 129 1.00 2.72 8.51
N TYR A 130 0.03 1.83 8.71
CA TYR A 130 -1.39 2.19 8.90
C TYR A 130 -1.64 3.23 10.01
N SER A 131 -0.79 3.25 11.04
CA SER A 131 -0.91 4.15 12.20
C SER A 131 -0.06 5.42 12.11
N LEU A 132 0.84 5.52 11.12
CA LEU A 132 1.85 6.57 10.99
C LEU A 132 1.29 8.00 11.02
N LYS A 133 0.06 8.19 10.51
CA LYS A 133 -0.63 9.49 10.51
C LYS A 133 -1.86 9.57 11.41
N LYS A 134 -2.14 8.54 12.23
CA LYS A 134 -3.29 8.56 13.14
C LYS A 134 -3.08 9.46 14.37
N GLY A 135 -1.86 9.90 14.64
CA GLY A 135 -1.52 10.77 15.78
C GLY A 135 -1.14 12.21 15.41
N LYS A 136 -1.59 12.71 14.26
CA LYS A 136 -1.41 14.12 13.85
C LYS A 136 -2.73 14.85 13.81
#